data_AF-A0A218WXU3-F1
#
_entry.id   AF-A0A218WXU3-F1
#
_cell.length_a   1.000
_cell.length_b   1.000
_cell.length_c   1.000
_cell.angle_alpha   90.00
_cell.angle_beta   90.00
_cell.angle_gamma   90.00
#
_symmetry.space_group_name_H-M   'P 1'
#
loop_
_entity.id
_entity.type
_entity.pdbx_description
1 polymer ?
#
loop_
_entity_poly.entity_id
_entity_poly.type
_entity_poly.pdbx_seq_one_letter_code
_entity_poly.pdbx_strand_id
1 'polypeptide(L)'
;MLNVGAHASRVQSPPNFEQQSSNPKQTSASESTKGKNRGKGVKDGSKNHNIPQRKHDGSSKKNHPTSSGVDTSDVPPNGTSGTPGHQKPSEYVHGLRGVKRALKTLKKEKVMPTKENIVGCLRCGDSKHQKTDVRKALYSAIQQEMIVKHDVGSSVQLYVRKNKKLWTYVNPLGGEPNNYSKETWAEIQRFLGSSEGQSAMLSSPSRYEAGLVMKQMCLKDHLLGDILRILNLLITAKKWIAHHPSGWQPIKITVGGGR
;
A
#
# COMPACT_ATOMS: atom_id res chain seq x y z
N MET A 1 18.55 67.45 -21.84
CA MET A 1 19.35 66.70 -20.85
C MET A 1 18.79 67.00 -19.46
N LEU A 2 18.46 65.93 -18.70
CA LEU A 2 18.51 65.72 -17.23
C LEU A 2 18.04 66.87 -16.31
N ASN A 3 17.20 66.68 -15.28
CA ASN A 3 17.39 65.73 -14.18
C ASN A 3 16.10 65.67 -13.32
N VAL A 4 15.62 64.47 -12.98
CA VAL A 4 14.47 64.25 -12.07
C VAL A 4 14.99 63.81 -10.71
N GLY A 5 14.39 64.38 -9.66
CA GLY A 5 14.80 64.29 -8.27
C GLY A 5 14.67 62.93 -7.59
N ALA A 6 15.29 62.87 -6.42
CA ALA A 6 15.59 61.69 -5.63
C ALA A 6 14.56 61.40 -4.53
N HIS A 7 14.50 60.10 -4.15
CA HIS A 7 14.14 59.48 -2.85
C HIS A 7 12.74 59.77 -2.25
N ALA A 8 12.03 58.87 -1.57
CA ALA A 8 12.34 57.59 -0.92
C ALA A 8 11.08 56.69 -0.88
N SER A 9 11.23 55.37 -0.84
CA SER A 9 10.15 54.45 -0.47
C SER A 9 10.61 53.51 0.63
N ARG A 10 9.81 53.51 1.70
CA ARG A 10 10.03 52.91 3.02
C ARG A 10 9.67 51.43 2.94
N VAL A 11 10.63 50.57 3.30
CA VAL A 11 10.47 49.11 3.41
C VAL A 11 9.72 48.79 4.71
N GLN A 12 8.55 48.13 4.61
CA GLN A 12 7.87 47.49 5.75
C GLN A 12 8.40 46.06 5.91
N SER A 13 8.93 45.76 7.09
CA SER A 13 9.26 44.40 7.52
C SER A 13 8.08 43.79 8.30
N PRO A 14 7.81 42.47 8.19
CA PRO A 14 6.76 41.80 8.96
C PRO A 14 7.21 41.48 10.41
N PRO A 15 6.27 41.33 11.36
CA PRO A 15 6.58 41.19 12.78
C PRO A 15 7.05 39.78 13.16
N ASN A 16 8.09 39.77 13.98
CA ASN A 16 8.72 38.61 14.60
C ASN A 16 7.86 38.13 15.79
N PHE A 17 7.39 36.88 15.78
CA PHE A 17 6.75 36.25 16.94
C PHE A 17 7.81 35.55 17.77
N GLU A 18 8.11 36.09 18.95
CA GLU A 18 8.95 35.44 19.96
C GLU A 18 8.23 34.21 20.53
N GLN A 19 8.90 33.06 20.46
CA GLN A 19 8.43 31.80 21.02
C GLN A 19 9.08 31.62 22.40
N GLN A 20 8.32 31.92 23.46
CA GLN A 20 8.73 31.65 24.84
C GLN A 20 8.88 30.13 25.07
N SER A 21 10.12 29.70 25.25
CA SER A 21 10.47 28.35 25.68
C SER A 21 10.21 28.19 27.18
N SER A 22 9.34 27.26 27.57
CA SER A 22 9.26 26.77 28.95
C SER A 22 9.51 25.26 28.98
N ASN A 23 10.72 24.89 29.39
CA ASN A 23 11.10 23.53 29.76
C ASN A 23 10.68 23.26 31.22
N PRO A 24 10.11 22.08 31.53
CA PRO A 24 10.18 21.52 32.87
C PRO A 24 11.32 20.48 32.98
N LYS A 25 12.09 20.64 34.05
CA LYS A 25 13.19 19.79 34.55
C LYS A 25 12.88 18.28 34.53
N GLN A 26 13.79 17.50 33.95
CA GLN A 26 13.94 16.08 34.25
C GLN A 26 14.68 15.91 35.59
N THR A 27 14.16 15.04 36.45
CA THR A 27 14.83 14.61 37.69
C THR A 27 15.19 13.13 37.52
N SER A 28 16.47 12.82 37.71
CA SER A 28 17.05 11.48 37.64
C SER A 28 16.62 10.60 38.81
N ALA A 29 16.43 9.31 38.58
CA ALA A 29 16.86 8.26 39.53
C ALA A 29 16.95 6.91 38.82
N SER A 30 18.17 6.40 38.79
CA SER A 30 18.56 5.06 38.38
C SER A 30 18.27 4.08 39.53
N GLU A 31 17.70 2.91 39.25
CA GLU A 31 17.94 1.76 40.12
C GLU A 31 17.92 0.43 39.35
N SER A 32 19.05 -0.25 39.45
CA SER A 32 19.35 -1.59 38.99
C SER A 32 18.90 -2.58 40.06
N THR A 33 18.24 -3.67 39.69
CA THR A 33 18.48 -4.94 40.38
C THR A 33 18.32 -6.15 39.45
N LYS A 34 19.22 -7.09 39.71
CA LYS A 34 19.60 -8.28 38.98
C LYS A 34 18.86 -9.46 39.60
N GLY A 35 18.09 -10.22 38.81
CA GLY A 35 17.35 -11.39 39.29
C GLY A 35 17.62 -12.61 38.43
N LYS A 36 18.64 -13.37 38.81
CA LYS A 36 19.05 -14.67 38.25
C LYS A 36 18.09 -15.74 38.81
N ASN A 37 17.56 -16.66 38.00
CA ASN A 37 17.23 -17.99 38.50
C ASN A 37 17.35 -19.08 37.42
N ARG A 38 18.13 -20.10 37.78
CA ARG A 38 18.36 -21.38 37.09
C ARG A 38 17.43 -22.43 37.68
N GLY A 39 16.94 -23.36 36.87
CA GLY A 39 16.42 -24.68 37.28
C GLY A 39 15.99 -25.48 36.05
N LYS A 40 16.78 -26.49 35.63
CA LYS A 40 16.48 -27.94 35.75
C LYS A 40 15.08 -28.29 35.19
N GLY A 41 14.87 -29.01 34.09
CA GLY A 41 15.57 -30.14 33.50
C GLY A 41 14.86 -31.44 33.88
N VAL A 42 14.06 -32.03 32.97
CA VAL A 42 13.69 -33.47 32.92
C VAL A 42 13.31 -33.84 31.47
N LYS A 43 13.82 -34.99 31.02
CA LYS A 43 13.49 -35.71 29.77
C LYS A 43 12.36 -36.71 30.06
N ASP A 44 11.45 -36.88 29.10
CA ASP A 44 10.88 -38.17 28.63
C ASP A 44 9.88 -37.81 27.51
N GLY A 45 9.64 -38.54 26.43
CA GLY A 45 9.83 -39.96 26.15
C GLY A 45 8.55 -40.45 25.46
N SER A 46 8.70 -41.09 24.30
CA SER A 46 7.75 -42.01 23.65
C SER A 46 6.57 -41.53 22.78
N LYS A 47 6.72 -41.89 21.49
CA LYS A 47 5.94 -42.88 20.72
C LYS A 47 4.85 -42.42 19.75
N ASN A 48 5.18 -42.72 18.48
CA ASN A 48 4.33 -42.87 17.31
C ASN A 48 3.19 -43.86 17.54
N HIS A 49 2.01 -43.55 16.99
CA HIS A 49 1.07 -44.54 16.50
C HIS A 49 0.62 -44.18 15.08
N ASN A 50 0.51 -45.21 14.27
CA ASN A 50 0.32 -45.21 12.82
C ASN A 50 -0.99 -45.98 12.53
N ILE A 51 -1.72 -45.55 11.48
CA ILE A 51 -2.57 -46.36 10.57
C ILE A 51 -4.01 -46.73 11.05
N PRO A 52 -5.06 -46.92 10.19
CA PRO A 52 -5.29 -46.52 8.78
C PRO A 52 -6.65 -45.80 8.55
N GLN A 53 -6.75 -44.94 7.52
CA GLN A 53 -8.04 -44.65 6.87
C GLN A 53 -8.28 -45.58 5.66
N ARG A 54 -9.46 -46.22 5.68
CA ARG A 54 -9.97 -47.17 4.69
C ARG A 54 -10.24 -46.51 3.33
N LYS A 55 -9.91 -47.26 2.28
CA LYS A 55 -10.41 -47.10 0.91
C LYS A 55 -11.84 -47.63 0.82
N HIS A 56 -12.70 -46.99 0.03
CA HIS A 56 -13.92 -47.59 -0.50
C HIS A 56 -14.00 -47.31 -2.01
N ASP A 57 -14.20 -48.40 -2.75
CA ASP A 57 -14.44 -48.54 -4.18
C ASP A 57 -15.91 -48.29 -4.57
N GLY A 58 -16.14 -48.11 -5.88
CA GLY A 58 -17.43 -48.32 -6.58
C GLY A 58 -17.81 -47.13 -7.48
N SER A 59 -17.50 -47.08 -8.78
CA SER A 59 -17.90 -47.89 -9.95
C SER A 59 -19.32 -47.64 -10.50
N SER A 60 -19.34 -47.21 -11.78
CA SER A 60 -20.38 -47.37 -12.85
C SER A 60 -21.64 -46.49 -12.77
N LYS A 61 -22.23 -45.93 -13.85
CA LYS A 61 -22.44 -46.42 -15.23
C LYS A 61 -22.59 -45.27 -16.26
N LYS A 62 -22.27 -45.61 -17.52
CA LYS A 62 -22.64 -44.96 -18.80
C LYS A 62 -24.14 -44.66 -18.93
N ASN A 63 -24.51 -43.68 -19.78
CA ASN A 63 -25.35 -43.85 -20.98
C ASN A 63 -25.47 -42.53 -21.79
N HIS A 64 -25.05 -42.57 -23.06
CA HIS A 64 -25.54 -41.74 -24.18
C HIS A 64 -26.54 -42.60 -24.98
N PRO A 65 -27.53 -42.04 -25.72
CA PRO A 65 -27.38 -41.61 -27.13
C PRO A 65 -28.30 -40.39 -27.47
N THR A 66 -28.57 -39.89 -28.68
CA THR A 66 -27.90 -39.60 -29.97
C THR A 66 -29.00 -38.92 -30.83
N SER A 67 -28.62 -38.06 -31.79
CA SER A 67 -29.41 -37.62 -32.99
C SER A 67 -30.53 -36.58 -32.75
N SER A 68 -30.97 -35.74 -33.70
CA SER A 68 -30.52 -35.15 -34.99
C SER A 68 -31.71 -34.30 -35.46
N GLY A 69 -31.53 -33.11 -36.05
CA GLY A 69 -32.67 -32.38 -36.63
C GLY A 69 -32.27 -31.04 -37.26
N VAL A 70 -32.68 -30.84 -38.50
CA VAL A 70 -32.25 -29.82 -39.47
C VAL A 70 -33.33 -28.72 -39.65
N ASP A 71 -32.83 -27.51 -39.91
CA ASP A 71 -33.37 -26.37 -40.68
C ASP A 71 -34.58 -25.48 -40.29
N THR A 72 -34.27 -24.17 -40.43
CA THR A 72 -35.05 -23.02 -40.94
C THR A 72 -36.24 -22.46 -40.15
N SER A 73 -36.12 -21.21 -39.68
CA SER A 73 -36.76 -20.03 -40.31
C SER A 73 -36.50 -18.72 -39.53
N ASP A 74 -36.33 -17.64 -40.30
CA ASP A 74 -36.05 -16.26 -39.90
C ASP A 74 -37.13 -15.60 -39.03
N VAL A 75 -36.74 -15.01 -37.89
CA VAL A 75 -37.30 -13.75 -37.34
C VAL A 75 -36.23 -13.08 -36.46
N PRO A 76 -35.84 -11.81 -36.66
CA PRO A 76 -35.08 -11.06 -35.67
C PRO A 76 -36.05 -10.27 -34.78
N PRO A 77 -36.19 -10.58 -33.47
CA PRO A 77 -36.82 -9.64 -32.56
C PRO A 77 -35.77 -8.59 -32.20
N ASN A 78 -35.91 -7.42 -32.81
CA ASN A 78 -35.33 -6.19 -32.31
C ASN A 78 -35.94 -5.94 -30.92
N GLY A 79 -35.18 -6.25 -29.87
CA GLY A 79 -35.59 -6.19 -28.48
C GLY A 79 -34.60 -5.39 -27.66
N THR A 80 -34.75 -4.07 -27.69
CA THR A 80 -34.08 -3.13 -26.80
C THR A 80 -34.50 -3.43 -25.36
N SER A 81 -33.59 -3.96 -24.54
CA SER A 81 -33.63 -3.79 -23.09
C SER A 81 -32.24 -3.97 -22.52
N GLY A 82 -31.48 -2.87 -22.49
CA GLY A 82 -30.21 -2.78 -21.78
C GLY A 82 -30.46 -2.94 -20.29
N THR A 83 -30.47 -4.19 -19.82
CA THR A 83 -30.44 -4.47 -18.38
C THR A 83 -29.04 -4.05 -17.88
N PRO A 84 -28.92 -3.23 -16.82
CA PRO A 84 -27.61 -2.97 -16.22
C PRO A 84 -27.01 -4.31 -15.82
N GLY A 85 -25.96 -4.73 -16.52
CA GLY A 85 -25.43 -6.08 -16.42
C GLY A 85 -25.21 -6.47 -14.96
N HIS A 86 -26.02 -7.41 -14.47
CA HIS A 86 -25.77 -8.07 -13.20
C HIS A 86 -24.38 -8.68 -13.30
N GLN A 87 -23.41 -8.10 -12.57
CA GLN A 87 -22.06 -8.65 -12.51
C GLN A 87 -22.16 -10.12 -12.14
N LYS A 88 -21.44 -10.98 -12.86
CA LYS A 88 -21.42 -12.41 -12.56
C LYS A 88 -21.13 -12.57 -11.06
N PRO A 89 -21.98 -13.28 -10.29
CA PRO A 89 -21.87 -13.36 -8.84
C PRO A 89 -20.45 -13.72 -8.36
N SER A 90 -19.71 -14.51 -9.14
CA SER A 90 -18.32 -14.88 -8.86
C SER A 90 -17.35 -13.70 -8.88
N GLU A 91 -17.43 -12.80 -9.86
CA GLU A 91 -16.53 -11.65 -9.98
C GLU A 91 -16.78 -10.64 -8.87
N TYR A 92 -18.06 -10.41 -8.58
CA TYR A 92 -18.52 -9.58 -7.48
C TYR A 92 -17.95 -10.07 -6.12
N VAL A 93 -18.20 -11.35 -5.78
CA VAL A 93 -17.75 -11.94 -4.51
C VAL A 93 -16.23 -11.95 -4.43
N HIS A 94 -15.56 -12.21 -5.56
CA HIS A 94 -14.11 -12.19 -5.65
C HIS A 94 -13.55 -10.78 -5.37
N GLY A 95 -14.08 -9.75 -6.03
CA GLY A 95 -13.62 -8.38 -5.85
C GLY A 95 -13.82 -7.88 -4.42
N LEU A 96 -14.95 -8.20 -3.80
CA LEU A 96 -15.21 -7.84 -2.40
C LEU A 96 -14.23 -8.52 -1.43
N ARG A 97 -13.90 -9.81 -1.65
CA ARG A 97 -12.87 -10.51 -0.87
C ARG A 97 -11.49 -9.86 -1.05
N GLY A 98 -11.16 -9.48 -2.28
CA GLY A 98 -9.95 -8.73 -2.58
C GLY A 98 -9.86 -7.45 -1.79
N VAL A 99 -10.86 -6.57 -1.89
CA VAL A 99 -10.89 -5.28 -1.18
C VAL A 99 -10.76 -5.48 0.33
N LYS A 100 -11.50 -6.43 0.92
CA LYS A 100 -11.39 -6.75 2.37
C LYS A 100 -9.98 -7.18 2.77
N ARG A 101 -9.33 -8.02 1.96
CA ARG A 101 -7.95 -8.46 2.18
C ARG A 101 -6.97 -7.28 2.07
N ALA A 102 -7.11 -6.45 1.03
CA ALA A 102 -6.27 -5.29 0.82
C ALA A 102 -6.34 -4.33 2.02
N LEU A 103 -7.55 -3.97 2.48
CA LEU A 103 -7.72 -3.10 3.65
C LEU A 103 -7.07 -3.67 4.93
N LYS A 104 -7.12 -5.00 5.12
CA LYS A 104 -6.42 -5.65 6.25
C LYS A 104 -4.90 -5.49 6.14
N THR A 105 -4.35 -5.69 4.95
CA THR A 105 -2.91 -5.53 4.68
C THR A 105 -2.48 -4.08 4.86
N LEU A 106 -3.19 -3.12 4.26
CA LEU A 106 -2.88 -1.69 4.38
C LEU A 106 -2.91 -1.23 5.83
N LYS A 107 -3.87 -1.72 6.63
CA LYS A 107 -3.91 -1.47 8.07
C LYS A 107 -2.68 -2.01 8.80
N LYS A 108 -2.28 -3.26 8.53
CA LYS A 108 -1.08 -3.88 9.14
C LYS A 108 0.18 -3.07 8.83
N GLU A 109 0.30 -2.62 7.59
CA GLU A 109 1.46 -1.88 7.10
C GLU A 109 1.39 -0.36 7.34
N LYS A 110 0.39 0.12 8.09
CA LYS A 110 0.12 1.55 8.35
C LYS A 110 0.05 2.41 7.08
N VAL A 111 -0.46 1.86 5.99
CA VAL A 111 -0.66 2.56 4.72
C VAL A 111 -2.05 3.21 4.69
N MET A 112 -2.12 4.42 4.13
CA MET A 112 -3.38 5.15 3.93
C MET A 112 -4.31 4.39 2.96
N PRO A 113 -5.60 4.15 3.28
CA PRO A 113 -6.49 3.35 2.44
C PRO A 113 -7.10 4.14 1.28
N THR A 114 -6.27 4.63 0.37
CA THR A 114 -6.73 5.25 -0.88
C THR A 114 -7.01 4.20 -1.95
N LYS A 115 -7.72 4.58 -3.01
CA LYS A 115 -7.96 3.71 -4.16
C LYS A 115 -6.65 3.21 -4.77
N GLU A 116 -5.65 4.07 -4.91
CA GLU A 116 -4.34 3.72 -5.50
C GLU A 116 -3.63 2.64 -4.67
N ASN A 117 -3.64 2.78 -3.34
CA ASN A 117 -2.99 1.81 -2.45
C ASN A 117 -3.74 0.47 -2.41
N ILE A 118 -5.08 0.50 -2.54
CA ILE A 118 -5.88 -0.73 -2.67
C ILE A 118 -5.56 -1.44 -4.00
N VAL A 119 -5.47 -0.70 -5.10
CA VAL A 119 -5.06 -1.23 -6.41
C VAL A 119 -3.66 -1.84 -6.33
N GLY A 120 -2.69 -1.11 -5.78
CA GLY A 120 -1.32 -1.60 -5.60
C GLY A 120 -1.27 -2.87 -4.77
N CYS A 121 -1.96 -2.91 -3.63
CA CYS A 121 -2.02 -4.09 -2.76
C CYS A 121 -2.64 -5.32 -3.44
N LEU A 122 -3.62 -5.13 -4.33
CA LEU A 122 -4.25 -6.22 -5.07
C LEU A 122 -3.36 -6.73 -6.21
N ARG A 123 -2.68 -5.84 -6.93
CA ARG A 123 -1.78 -6.18 -8.04
C ARG A 123 -0.52 -6.91 -7.56
N CYS A 124 0.12 -6.40 -6.51
CA CYS A 124 1.33 -7.01 -5.96
C CYS A 124 1.03 -8.15 -4.94
N GLY A 125 -0.26 -8.45 -4.73
CA GLY A 125 -0.72 -9.42 -3.75
C GLY A 125 -0.99 -10.80 -4.33
N ASP A 126 -2.09 -11.41 -3.89
CA ASP A 126 -2.52 -12.74 -4.34
C ASP A 126 -2.96 -12.69 -5.81
N SER A 127 -2.38 -13.55 -6.66
CA SER A 127 -2.65 -13.65 -8.10
C SER A 127 -4.13 -13.77 -8.44
N LYS A 128 -4.92 -14.34 -7.53
CA LYS A 128 -6.37 -14.45 -7.64
C LYS A 128 -7.03 -13.08 -7.88
N HIS A 129 -6.59 -12.06 -7.17
CA HIS A 129 -7.25 -10.75 -7.13
C HIS A 129 -6.63 -9.72 -8.08
N GLN A 130 -5.56 -10.04 -8.80
CA GLN A 130 -4.83 -9.09 -9.65
C GLN A 130 -5.69 -8.51 -10.78
N LYS A 131 -6.64 -9.30 -11.30
CA LYS A 131 -7.56 -8.90 -12.38
C LYS A 131 -8.83 -8.21 -11.87
N THR A 132 -8.94 -7.96 -10.57
CA THR A 132 -10.14 -7.34 -9.99
C THR A 132 -10.31 -5.91 -10.52
N ASP A 133 -11.49 -5.60 -11.06
CA ASP A 133 -11.89 -4.21 -11.28
C ASP A 133 -12.16 -3.54 -9.91
N VAL A 134 -11.15 -2.87 -9.38
CA VAL A 134 -11.19 -2.25 -8.06
C VAL A 134 -12.25 -1.15 -7.99
N ARG A 135 -12.53 -0.44 -9.09
CA ARG A 135 -13.56 0.61 -9.09
C ARG A 135 -14.94 -0.01 -8.90
N LYS A 136 -15.24 -1.08 -9.66
CA LYS A 136 -16.51 -1.82 -9.52
C LYS A 136 -16.62 -2.49 -8.15
N ALA A 137 -15.53 -3.08 -7.65
CA ALA A 137 -15.50 -3.73 -6.34
C ALA A 137 -15.72 -2.75 -5.17
N LEU A 138 -15.10 -1.56 -5.22
CA LEU A 138 -15.32 -0.50 -4.23
C LEU A 138 -16.74 0.03 -4.28
N TYR A 139 -17.27 0.34 -5.48
CA TYR A 139 -18.65 0.78 -5.65
C TYR A 139 -19.64 -0.23 -5.06
N SER A 140 -19.47 -1.49 -5.43
CA SER A 140 -20.22 -2.63 -4.92
C SER A 140 -20.17 -2.77 -3.39
N ALA A 141 -18.98 -2.59 -2.81
CA ALA A 141 -18.78 -2.70 -1.37
C ALA A 141 -19.42 -1.53 -0.60
N ILE A 142 -19.50 -0.33 -1.21
CA ILE A 142 -20.22 0.82 -0.63
C ILE A 142 -21.73 0.58 -0.69
N GLN A 143 -22.25 0.13 -1.84
CA GLN A 143 -23.68 -0.17 -2.02
C GLN A 143 -24.19 -1.24 -1.04
N GLN A 144 -23.38 -2.25 -0.74
CA GLN A 144 -23.69 -3.25 0.29
C GLN A 144 -23.30 -2.84 1.71
N GLU A 145 -22.95 -1.57 1.92
CA GLU A 145 -22.58 -1.03 3.22
C GLU A 145 -21.42 -1.79 3.92
N MET A 146 -20.57 -2.46 3.15
CA MET A 146 -19.43 -3.21 3.68
C MET A 146 -18.25 -2.28 4.01
N ILE A 147 -18.12 -1.21 3.24
CA ILE A 147 -17.13 -0.15 3.42
C ILE A 147 -17.83 1.21 3.35
N VAL A 148 -17.22 2.19 4.00
CA VAL A 148 -17.60 3.60 3.94
C VAL A 148 -16.47 4.38 3.26
N LYS A 149 -16.86 5.42 2.52
CA LYS A 149 -15.96 6.37 1.91
C LYS A 149 -15.90 7.62 2.79
N HIS A 150 -14.72 8.05 3.18
CA HIS A 150 -14.49 9.32 3.85
C HIS A 150 -13.73 10.25 2.90
N ASP A 151 -14.30 11.42 2.64
CA ASP A 151 -13.60 12.49 1.92
C ASP A 151 -12.71 13.24 2.91
N VAL A 152 -11.42 13.39 2.57
CA VAL A 152 -10.42 14.12 3.36
C VAL A 152 -9.85 15.24 2.48
N GLY A 153 -10.18 16.48 2.83
CA GLY A 153 -9.91 17.62 1.97
C GLY A 153 -10.66 17.52 0.64
N SER A 154 -10.15 18.21 -0.39
CA SER A 154 -10.86 18.35 -1.68
C SER A 154 -10.64 17.19 -2.66
N SER A 155 -9.65 16.33 -2.45
CA SER A 155 -9.22 15.35 -3.48
C SER A 155 -8.89 13.94 -2.97
N VAL A 156 -8.82 13.71 -1.65
CA VAL A 156 -8.43 12.41 -1.11
C VAL A 156 -9.64 11.64 -0.61
N GLN A 157 -9.82 10.41 -1.09
CA GLN A 157 -10.87 9.50 -0.65
C GLN A 157 -10.25 8.34 0.12
N LEU A 158 -10.73 8.12 1.34
CA LEU A 158 -10.33 7.02 2.20
C LEU A 158 -11.45 5.97 2.27
N TYR A 159 -11.08 4.71 2.14
CA TYR A 159 -12.02 3.59 2.22
C TYR A 159 -11.78 2.78 3.49
N VAL A 160 -12.79 2.70 4.35
CA VAL A 160 -12.71 1.99 5.64
C VAL A 160 -13.85 1.00 5.75
N ARG A 161 -13.64 -0.12 6.43
CA ARG A 161 -14.74 -1.06 6.70
C ARG A 161 -15.82 -0.38 7.54
N LYS A 162 -17.11 -0.60 7.21
CA LYS A 162 -18.23 -0.06 8.00
C LYS A 162 -18.08 -0.49 9.47
N ASN A 163 -18.45 0.40 10.39
CA ASN A 163 -18.35 0.23 11.84
C ASN A 163 -16.92 0.04 12.38
N LYS A 164 -15.89 0.42 11.61
CA LYS A 164 -14.51 0.46 12.08
C LYS A 164 -13.99 1.89 11.98
N LYS A 165 -13.25 2.32 13.01
CA LYS A 165 -12.51 3.58 12.97
C LYS A 165 -11.39 3.49 11.94
N LEU A 166 -11.09 4.60 11.28
CA LEU A 166 -9.89 4.77 10.48
C LEU A 166 -8.67 4.46 11.37
N TRP A 167 -7.75 3.62 10.88
CA TRP A 167 -6.54 3.30 11.62
C TRP A 167 -5.53 4.42 11.50
N THR A 168 -4.63 4.53 12.48
CA THR A 168 -3.46 5.38 12.37
C THR A 168 -2.59 4.89 11.22
N TYR A 169 -2.38 5.73 10.22
CA TYR A 169 -1.51 5.48 9.08
C TYR A 169 -0.39 6.51 9.03
N VAL A 170 0.67 6.18 8.31
CA VAL A 170 1.81 7.07 8.08
C VAL A 170 1.43 8.02 6.94
N ASN A 171 1.40 9.33 7.21
CA ASN A 171 1.21 10.34 6.16
C ASN A 171 2.45 10.33 5.23
N PRO A 172 2.33 9.96 3.94
CA PRO A 172 3.46 9.87 3.03
C PRO A 172 4.07 11.25 2.67
N LEU A 173 3.32 12.34 2.83
CA LEU A 173 3.77 13.69 2.49
C LEU A 173 4.49 14.40 3.64
N GLY A 174 4.45 13.85 4.85
CA GLY A 174 5.08 14.44 6.03
C GLY A 174 6.42 13.80 6.40
N GLY A 175 7.05 14.34 7.44
CA GLY A 175 8.32 13.85 7.99
C GLY A 175 9.54 14.55 7.38
N GLU A 176 10.69 14.34 8.02
CA GLU A 176 11.96 14.95 7.62
C GLU A 176 13.05 13.90 7.43
N PRO A 177 14.07 14.16 6.60
CA PRO A 177 15.19 13.24 6.43
C PRO A 177 15.88 12.86 7.74
N ASN A 178 15.90 13.77 8.72
CA ASN A 178 16.54 13.58 10.02
C ASN A 178 15.80 12.57 10.92
N ASN A 179 14.56 12.22 10.57
CA ASN A 179 13.79 11.21 11.30
C ASN A 179 14.27 9.76 11.04
N TYR A 180 15.20 9.58 10.10
CA TYR A 180 15.74 8.27 9.73
C TYR A 180 17.25 8.24 9.96
N SER A 181 17.73 7.08 10.40
CA SER A 181 19.15 6.91 10.75
C SER A 181 20.06 7.06 9.52
N LYS A 182 21.33 7.41 9.76
CA LYS A 182 22.35 7.43 8.70
C LYS A 182 22.52 6.06 8.04
N GLU A 183 22.37 4.98 8.81
CA GLU A 183 22.43 3.60 8.33
C GLU A 183 21.30 3.31 7.34
N THR A 184 20.07 3.73 7.66
CA THR A 184 18.92 3.63 6.74
C THR A 184 19.20 4.34 5.42
N TRP A 185 19.76 5.55 5.46
CA TRP A 185 20.10 6.29 4.24
C TRP A 185 21.24 5.64 3.46
N ALA A 186 22.27 5.13 4.14
CA ALA A 186 23.37 4.42 3.49
C ALA A 186 22.90 3.14 2.79
N GLU A 187 22.00 2.40 3.40
CA GLU A 187 21.41 1.19 2.83
C GLU A 187 20.58 1.50 1.57
N ILE A 188 19.75 2.55 1.63
CA ILE A 188 18.99 3.02 0.46
C ILE A 188 19.93 3.50 -0.64
N GLN A 189 20.99 4.23 -0.28
CA GLN A 189 21.99 4.71 -1.23
C GLN A 189 22.67 3.54 -1.94
N ARG A 190 23.08 2.51 -1.19
CA ARG A 190 23.67 1.27 -1.74
C ARG A 190 22.70 0.57 -2.69
N PHE A 191 21.44 0.42 -2.27
CA PHE A 191 20.40 -0.18 -3.09
C PHE A 191 20.18 0.57 -4.41
N LEU A 192 19.93 1.88 -4.34
CA LEU A 192 19.71 2.72 -5.52
C LEU A 192 20.98 2.88 -6.38
N GLY A 193 22.17 2.66 -5.81
CA GLY A 193 23.44 2.69 -6.54
C GLY A 193 23.73 1.38 -7.28
N SER A 194 23.07 0.29 -6.90
CA SER A 194 23.21 -1.02 -7.53
C SER A 194 22.42 -1.10 -8.85
N SER A 195 22.93 -1.86 -9.82
CA SER A 195 22.22 -2.11 -11.08
C SER A 195 20.84 -2.73 -10.84
N GLU A 196 20.76 -3.72 -9.95
CA GLU A 196 19.51 -4.43 -9.65
C GLU A 196 18.48 -3.49 -9.03
N GLY A 197 18.90 -2.68 -8.04
CA GLY A 197 18.00 -1.72 -7.40
C GLY A 197 17.54 -0.61 -8.33
N GLN A 198 18.40 -0.11 -9.22
CA GLN A 198 17.98 0.87 -10.23
C GLN A 198 16.96 0.26 -11.19
N SER A 199 17.25 -0.91 -11.76
CA SER A 199 16.34 -1.58 -12.69
C SER A 199 14.98 -1.85 -12.03
N ALA A 200 14.96 -2.40 -10.81
CA ALA A 200 13.72 -2.70 -10.10
C ALA A 200 12.88 -1.45 -9.77
N MET A 201 13.55 -0.34 -9.42
CA MET A 201 12.87 0.92 -9.18
C MET A 201 12.34 1.53 -10.48
N LEU A 202 13.13 1.53 -11.55
CA LEU A 202 12.72 2.04 -12.86
C LEU A 202 11.57 1.23 -13.48
N SER A 203 11.51 -0.08 -13.24
CA SER A 203 10.45 -0.95 -13.72
C SER A 203 9.18 -0.90 -12.88
N SER A 204 9.18 -0.23 -11.72
CA SER A 204 8.04 -0.20 -10.81
C SER A 204 6.90 0.68 -11.36
N PRO A 205 5.74 0.12 -11.72
CA PRO A 205 4.65 0.86 -12.37
C PRO A 205 3.84 1.72 -11.39
N SER A 206 4.08 1.61 -10.08
CA SER A 206 3.39 2.42 -9.07
C SER A 206 4.26 2.69 -7.85
N ARG A 207 3.97 3.78 -7.12
CA ARG A 207 4.60 4.09 -5.82
C ARG A 207 4.49 2.94 -4.83
N TYR A 208 3.34 2.27 -4.82
CA TYR A 208 3.10 1.14 -3.93
C TYR A 208 4.06 -0.01 -4.21
N GLU A 209 4.24 -0.33 -5.50
CA GLU A 209 5.12 -1.41 -5.93
C GLU A 209 6.59 -1.07 -5.70
N ALA A 210 7.00 0.17 -5.98
CA ALA A 210 8.35 0.64 -5.65
C ALA A 210 8.63 0.56 -4.14
N GLY A 211 7.65 0.91 -3.30
CA GLY A 211 7.75 0.74 -1.86
C GLY A 211 7.91 -0.73 -1.43
N LEU A 212 7.22 -1.65 -2.11
CA LEU A 212 7.39 -3.09 -1.86
C LEU A 212 8.76 -3.60 -2.30
N VAL A 213 9.26 -3.15 -3.44
CA VAL A 213 10.62 -3.45 -3.91
C VAL A 213 11.65 -2.99 -2.87
N MET A 214 11.56 -1.74 -2.41
CA MET A 214 12.44 -1.24 -1.33
C MET A 214 12.31 -2.06 -0.05
N LYS A 215 11.08 -2.42 0.37
CA LYS A 215 10.87 -3.28 1.54
C LYS A 215 11.59 -4.61 1.40
N GLN A 216 11.45 -5.27 0.25
CA GLN A 216 12.01 -6.59 0.02
C GLN A 216 13.55 -6.56 -0.08
N MET A 217 14.10 -5.52 -0.71
CA MET A 217 15.50 -5.49 -1.11
C MET A 217 16.40 -4.75 -0.11
N CYS A 218 15.92 -3.70 0.56
CA CYS A 218 16.78 -2.85 1.41
C CYS A 218 16.17 -2.41 2.76
N LEU A 219 14.84 -2.52 2.95
CA LEU A 219 14.15 -2.03 4.16
C LEU A 219 13.21 -3.08 4.78
N LYS A 220 13.69 -4.31 4.97
CA LYS A 220 12.88 -5.48 5.38
C LYS A 220 12.07 -5.28 6.66
N ASP A 221 12.65 -4.60 7.64
CA ASP A 221 12.03 -4.41 8.96
C ASP A 221 11.13 -3.16 9.05
N HIS A 222 11.06 -2.36 7.98
CA HIS A 222 10.22 -1.16 7.97
C HIS A 222 8.80 -1.49 7.51
N LEU A 223 7.81 -0.79 8.07
CA LEU A 223 6.43 -0.86 7.59
C LEU A 223 6.33 -0.19 6.23
N LEU A 224 5.47 -0.70 5.33
CA LEU A 224 5.34 -0.12 4.00
C LEU A 224 4.89 1.35 4.06
N GLY A 225 4.08 1.75 5.05
CA GLY A 225 3.72 3.15 5.26
C GLY A 225 4.93 4.06 5.47
N ASP A 226 5.91 3.63 6.27
CA ASP A 226 7.16 4.37 6.50
C ASP A 226 8.02 4.38 5.24
N ILE A 227 8.08 3.27 4.50
CA ILE A 227 8.82 3.20 3.24
C ILE A 227 8.22 4.13 2.18
N LEU A 228 6.89 4.23 2.08
CA LEU A 228 6.24 5.17 1.16
C LEU A 228 6.52 6.63 1.53
N ARG A 229 6.71 6.94 2.82
CA ARG A 229 7.18 8.24 3.28
C ARG A 229 8.65 8.47 2.90
N ILE A 230 9.53 7.49 3.14
CA ILE A 230 10.93 7.53 2.69
C ILE A 230 10.98 7.80 1.19
N LEU A 231 10.17 7.09 0.40
CA LEU A 231 10.09 7.26 -1.04
C LEU A 231 9.73 8.69 -1.45
N ASN A 232 8.80 9.32 -0.73
CA ASN A 232 8.47 10.72 -0.94
C ASN A 232 9.66 11.63 -0.63
N LEU A 233 10.38 11.39 0.47
CA LEU A 233 11.60 12.15 0.82
C LEU A 233 12.73 11.97 -0.21
N LEU A 234 12.84 10.78 -0.81
CA LEU A 234 13.79 10.52 -1.89
C LEU A 234 13.54 11.39 -3.12
N ILE A 235 12.26 11.68 -3.40
CA ILE A 235 11.85 12.56 -4.49
C ILE A 235 12.03 14.03 -4.12
N THR A 236 11.49 14.44 -2.97
CA THR A 236 11.29 15.87 -2.67
C THR A 236 12.49 16.51 -1.98
N ALA A 237 13.05 15.83 -0.96
CA ALA A 237 14.09 16.38 -0.11
C ALA A 237 15.50 15.97 -0.60
N LYS A 238 15.71 14.67 -0.82
CA LYS A 238 17.00 14.14 -1.29
C LYS A 238 17.20 14.32 -2.80
N LYS A 239 16.11 14.38 -3.56
CA LYS A 239 16.11 14.50 -5.03
C LYS A 239 16.92 13.40 -5.73
N TRP A 240 16.97 12.20 -5.14
CA TRP A 240 17.67 11.05 -5.72
C TRP A 240 16.84 10.37 -6.81
N ILE A 241 15.52 10.55 -6.80
CA ILE A 241 14.60 10.00 -7.78
C ILE A 241 13.89 11.15 -8.48
N ALA A 242 14.10 11.27 -9.79
CA ALA A 242 13.29 12.12 -10.66
C ALA A 242 12.17 11.27 -11.28
N HIS A 243 10.94 11.76 -11.24
CA HIS A 243 9.78 11.09 -11.80
C HIS A 243 9.06 11.96 -12.83
N HIS A 244 8.22 11.33 -13.65
CA HIS A 244 7.44 12.03 -14.64
C HIS A 244 6.42 12.98 -14.00
N PRO A 245 6.20 14.21 -14.51
CA PRO A 245 5.25 15.16 -13.91
C PRO A 245 3.81 14.64 -13.82
N SER A 246 3.41 13.71 -14.71
CA SER A 246 2.06 13.13 -14.73
C SER A 246 1.82 12.02 -13.69
N GLY A 247 2.84 11.56 -12.96
CA GLY A 247 2.65 10.47 -12.01
C GLY A 247 3.95 9.85 -11.47
N TRP A 248 3.84 8.64 -10.94
CA TRP A 248 4.96 7.97 -10.26
C TRP A 248 6.16 7.68 -11.15
N GLN A 249 5.95 7.36 -12.43
CA GLN A 249 6.96 6.70 -13.27
C GLN A 249 8.36 7.34 -13.12
N PRO A 250 9.32 6.63 -12.49
CA PRO A 250 10.66 7.16 -12.31
C PRO A 250 11.38 7.20 -13.65
N ILE A 251 12.09 8.31 -13.88
CA ILE A 251 12.82 8.60 -15.12
C ILE A 251 14.32 8.41 -14.89
N LYS A 252 14.81 8.89 -13.74
CA LYS A 252 16.23 8.90 -13.43
C LYS A 252 16.44 8.68 -11.94
N ILE A 253 17.43 7.85 -11.62
CA ILE A 253 17.91 7.65 -10.26
C ILE A 253 19.35 8.15 -10.23
N THR A 254 19.61 9.15 -9.39
CA THR A 254 20.96 9.72 -9.22
C THR A 254 21.33 9.59 -7.76
N VAL A 255 22.26 8.69 -7.50
CA VAL A 255 22.73 8.39 -6.15
C VAL A 255 24.05 9.13 -5.93
N GLY A 256 24.00 10.19 -5.13
CA GLY A 256 25.17 10.99 -4.79
C GLY A 256 25.26 12.29 -5.59
N GLY A 257 25.40 13.40 -4.86
CA GLY A 257 25.60 14.74 -5.41
C GLY A 257 24.89 15.88 -4.68
N GLY A 258 24.51 15.73 -3.41
CA GLY A 258 24.08 16.87 -2.58
C GLY A 258 25.26 17.34 -1.74
N ARG A 259 25.82 18.50 -2.09
CA ARG A 259 26.72 19.29 -1.24
C ARG A 259 25.99 19.72 0.03
#